data_AF-A0AAE8X5C4-F1
#
_entry.id   AF-A0AAE8X5C4-F1
#
_cell.length_a   1.000
_cell.length_b   1.000
_cell.length_c   1.000
_cell.angle_alpha   90.00
_cell.angle_beta   90.00
_cell.angle_gamma   90.00
#
_symmetry.space_group_name_H-M   'P 1'
#
loop_
_entity.id
_entity.type
_entity.pdbx_description
1 polymer ?
#
loop_
_entity_poly.entity_id
_entity_poly.type
_entity_poly.pdbx_seq_one_letter_code
_entity_poly.pdbx_strand_id
1 'polypeptide(L)'
;DIDLITNYASFFGSLANYHKIIWFVRLRKGVKMKFTKDRNVQDDAYKFVQALPEERIGWILKLHRRYKAQAFLFTLWLLIGIIFLNVVK
;
A
#
# COMPACT_ATOMS: atom_id res chain seq x y z
N ASP A 1 -8.29 -15.78 -23.38
CA ASP A 1 -8.55 -16.23 -21.99
C ASP A 1 -7.35 -16.24 -21.06
N ILE A 2 -6.17 -16.76 -21.43
CA ILE A 2 -4.98 -16.72 -20.56
C ILE A 2 -4.48 -15.29 -20.31
N ASP A 3 -4.49 -14.42 -21.33
CA ASP A 3 -4.01 -13.03 -21.19
C ASP A 3 -4.87 -12.17 -20.25
N LEU A 4 -6.18 -12.42 -20.23
CA LEU A 4 -7.10 -11.71 -19.33
C LEU A 4 -6.83 -12.11 -17.88
N ILE A 5 -6.75 -13.40 -17.60
CA ILE A 5 -6.45 -13.94 -16.27
C ILE A 5 -5.06 -13.49 -15.80
N THR A 6 -4.09 -13.43 -16.71
CA THR A 6 -2.73 -12.96 -16.43
C THR A 6 -2.70 -11.47 -16.07
N ASN A 7 -3.46 -10.64 -16.80
CA ASN A 7 -3.60 -9.22 -16.48
C ASN A 7 -4.28 -9.00 -15.12
N TYR A 8 -5.34 -9.75 -14.81
CA TYR A 8 -5.95 -9.69 -13.48
C TYR A 8 -5.00 -10.15 -12.37
N ALA A 9 -4.29 -11.27 -12.54
CA ALA A 9 -3.33 -11.76 -11.56
C ALA A 9 -2.18 -10.77 -11.34
N SER A 10 -1.70 -10.12 -12.40
CA SER A 10 -0.69 -9.06 -12.33
C SER A 10 -1.22 -7.84 -11.57
N PHE A 11 -2.44 -7.40 -11.87
CA PHE A 11 -3.09 -6.27 -11.21
C PHE A 11 -3.34 -6.55 -9.72
N PHE A 12 -3.99 -7.67 -9.38
CA PHE A 12 -4.24 -8.05 -7.98
C PHE A 12 -2.96 -8.43 -7.23
N GLY A 13 -1.95 -8.98 -7.92
CA GLY A 13 -0.62 -9.19 -7.37
C GLY A 13 0.06 -7.88 -6.99
N SER A 14 -0.06 -6.85 -7.82
CA SER A 14 0.43 -5.51 -7.51
C SER A 14 -0.29 -4.89 -6.30
N LEU A 15 -1.60 -5.10 -6.18
CA LEU A 15 -2.39 -4.64 -5.02
C LEU A 15 -2.03 -5.38 -3.73
N ALA A 16 -1.85 -6.70 -3.80
CA ALA A 16 -1.39 -7.50 -2.66
C ALA A 16 0.02 -7.09 -2.21
N ASN A 17 0.91 -6.80 -3.17
CA ASN A 17 2.23 -6.24 -2.89
C ASN A 17 2.13 -4.86 -2.23
N TYR A 18 1.21 -4.00 -2.70
CA TYR A 18 0.98 -2.70 -2.08
C TYR A 18 0.53 -2.82 -0.62
N HIS A 19 -0.40 -3.73 -0.33
CA HIS A 19 -0.86 -3.98 1.03
C HIS A 19 0.30 -4.42 1.94
N LYS A 20 1.15 -5.35 1.47
CA LYS A 20 2.35 -5.79 2.20
C LYS A 20 3.32 -4.63 2.47
N ILE A 21 3.52 -3.73 1.50
CA ILE A 21 4.38 -2.55 1.66
C ILE A 21 3.83 -1.59 2.71
N ILE A 22 2.52 -1.28 2.68
CA ILE A 22 1.90 -0.43 3.70
C ILE A 22 2.06 -1.06 5.08
N TRP A 23 1.77 -2.36 5.18
CA TRP A 23 1.83 -3.09 6.44
C TRP A 23 3.25 -3.06 7.02
N PHE A 24 4.26 -3.34 6.19
CA PHE A 24 5.67 -3.23 6.57
C PHE A 24 6.04 -1.82 7.06
N VAL A 25 5.64 -0.78 6.33
CA VAL A 25 5.94 0.61 6.72
C VAL A 25 5.25 0.98 8.04
N ARG A 26 4.03 0.51 8.28
CA ARG A 26 3.31 0.73 9.54
C ARG A 26 3.97 0.01 10.71
N LEU A 27 4.44 -1.24 10.52
CA LEU A 27 5.26 -1.93 11.52
C LEU A 27 6.52 -1.14 11.84
N ARG A 28 7.26 -0.71 10.81
CA ARG A 28 8.50 0.07 11.00
C ARG A 28 8.27 1.32 11.84
N LYS A 29 7.13 1.97 11.67
CA LYS A 29 6.72 3.16 12.43
C LYS A 29 6.18 2.88 13.84
N GLY A 30 6.07 1.62 14.26
CA GLY A 30 5.51 1.27 15.56
C GLY A 30 3.98 1.43 15.65
N VAL A 31 3.27 1.48 14.52
CA VAL A 31 1.82 1.61 14.53
C VAL A 31 1.19 0.32 15.06
N LYS A 32 0.36 0.39 16.10
CA LYS A 32 -0.37 -0.77 16.62
C LYS A 32 -1.26 -1.37 15.53
N MET A 33 -1.06 -2.65 15.24
CA MET A 33 -1.76 -3.36 14.17
C MET A 33 -2.33 -4.67 14.68
N LYS A 34 -3.41 -5.09 14.04
CA LYS A 34 -4.04 -6.39 14.22
C LYS A 34 -3.39 -7.40 13.28
N PHE A 35 -3.03 -8.57 13.83
CA PHE A 35 -2.61 -9.73 13.04
C PHE A 35 -3.84 -10.57 12.67
N THR A 36 -4.75 -10.78 13.62
CA THR A 36 -6.10 -11.28 13.39
C THR A 36 -7.10 -10.33 14.05
N LYS A 37 -8.41 -10.55 13.87
CA LYS A 37 -9.47 -9.75 14.52
C LYS A 37 -9.22 -9.56 16.02
N ASP A 38 -8.86 -10.65 16.70
CA ASP A 38 -8.74 -10.67 18.17
C ASP A 38 -7.30 -10.48 18.66
N ARG A 39 -6.30 -10.57 17.76
CA ARG A 39 -4.88 -10.58 18.15
C ARG A 39 -4.11 -9.40 17.56
N ASN A 40 -3.39 -8.69 18.42
CA ASN A 40 -2.42 -7.67 17.98
C ASN A 40 -1.16 -8.34 17.41
N VAL A 41 -0.41 -7.61 16.60
CA VAL A 41 0.94 -8.04 16.21
C VAL A 41 1.83 -8.09 17.46
N GLN A 42 2.68 -9.12 17.53
CA GLN A 42 3.63 -9.30 18.63
C GLN A 42 4.73 -8.23 18.60
N ASP A 43 5.18 -7.79 19.77
CA ASP A 43 6.21 -6.75 19.91
C ASP A 43 7.53 -7.10 19.20
N ASP A 44 7.88 -8.38 19.14
CA ASP A 44 9.10 -8.84 18.50
C ASP A 44 9.10 -8.61 16.97
N ALA A 45 7.92 -8.62 16.33
CA ALA A 45 7.81 -8.27 14.91
C ALA A 45 8.12 -6.78 14.68
N TYR A 46 7.73 -5.91 15.61
CA TYR A 46 8.09 -4.50 15.56
C TYR A 46 9.59 -4.32 15.74
N LYS A 47 10.17 -4.92 16.78
CA LYS A 47 11.61 -4.87 17.05
C LYS A 47 12.42 -5.37 15.87
N PHE A 48 12.02 -6.49 15.28
CA PHE A 48 12.68 -7.05 14.09
C PHE A 48 12.66 -6.06 12.93
N VAL A 49 11.48 -5.55 12.56
CA VAL A 49 11.36 -4.61 11.42
C VAL A 49 12.09 -3.30 11.70
N GLN A 50 12.11 -2.81 12.95
CA GLN A 50 12.81 -1.59 13.36
C GLN A 50 14.33 -1.75 13.44
N ALA A 51 14.83 -2.95 13.70
CA ALA A 51 16.25 -3.25 13.69
C ALA A 51 16.84 -3.34 12.27
N LEU A 52 16.00 -3.44 11.23
CA LEU A 52 16.50 -3.54 9.85
C LEU A 52 17.26 -2.25 9.44
N PRO A 53 18.43 -2.39 8.80
CA PRO A 53 19.20 -1.26 8.31
C PRO A 53 18.48 -0.51 7.19
N GLU A 54 18.58 0.81 7.19
CA GLU A 54 17.87 1.66 6.22
C GLU A 54 18.38 1.45 4.78
N GLU A 55 19.64 1.10 4.59
CA GLU A 55 20.19 0.75 3.27
C GLU A 55 19.48 -0.46 2.63
N ARG A 56 18.96 -1.40 3.43
CA ARG A 56 18.24 -2.58 2.92
C ARG A 56 16.76 -2.33 2.65
N ILE A 57 16.14 -1.43 3.40
CA ILE A 57 14.68 -1.21 3.36
C ILE A 57 14.29 0.15 2.76
N GLY A 58 15.26 1.02 2.49
CA GLY A 58 15.03 2.38 2.01
C GLY A 58 14.29 2.42 0.66
N TRP A 59 14.47 1.40 -0.17
CA TRP A 59 13.69 1.26 -1.42
C TRP A 59 12.19 1.07 -1.14
N ILE A 60 11.82 0.30 -0.11
CA ILE A 60 10.42 0.09 0.30
C ILE A 60 9.81 1.41 0.77
N LEU A 61 10.56 2.18 1.57
CA LEU A 61 10.11 3.48 2.08
C LEU A 61 9.88 4.49 0.93
N LYS A 62 10.82 4.55 -0.02
CA LYS A 62 10.70 5.38 -1.23
C LYS A 62 9.51 4.94 -2.09
N LEU A 63 9.31 3.64 -2.27
CA LEU A 63 8.20 3.09 -3.04
C LEU A 63 6.85 3.41 -2.41
N HIS A 64 6.70 3.22 -1.09
CA HIS A 64 5.49 3.60 -0.36
C HIS A 64 5.16 5.09 -0.53
N ARG A 65 6.17 5.98 -0.50
CA ARG A 65 5.97 7.42 -0.75
C ARG A 65 5.44 7.68 -2.16
N ARG A 66 5.98 7.00 -3.17
CA ARG A 66 5.50 7.12 -4.57
C ARG A 66 4.06 6.65 -4.70
N TYR A 67 3.70 5.52 -4.10
CA TYR A 67 2.32 5.04 -4.13
C TYR A 67 1.34 5.99 -3.44
N LYS A 68 1.72 6.64 -2.33
CA LYS A 68 0.87 7.69 -1.74
C LYS A 68 0.65 8.86 -2.70
N ALA A 69 1.70 9.29 -3.40
CA ALA A 69 1.57 10.36 -4.39
C ALA A 69 0.68 9.94 -5.56
N GLN A 70 0.86 8.71 -6.08
CA GLN A 70 0.01 8.15 -7.12
C GLN A 70 -1.46 8.06 -6.68
N ALA A 71 -1.73 7.59 -5.46
CA ALA A 71 -3.08 7.52 -4.92
C ALA A 71 -3.73 8.90 -4.76
N PHE A 72 -2.95 9.91 -4.35
CA PHE A 72 -3.41 11.29 -4.28
C PHE A 72 -3.78 11.84 -5.65
N LEU A 73 -2.92 11.66 -6.66
CA LEU A 73 -3.17 12.10 -8.04
C LEU A 73 -4.40 11.39 -8.64
N PHE A 74 -4.53 10.08 -8.41
CA PHE A 74 -5.68 9.31 -8.87
C PHE A 74 -6.99 9.79 -8.23
N THR A 75 -6.97 10.07 -6.93
CA THR A 75 -8.14 10.62 -6.22
C THR A 75 -8.52 11.99 -6.76
N LEU A 76 -7.54 12.87 -7.01
CA LEU A 76 -7.80 14.18 -7.60
C LEU A 76 -8.40 14.05 -9.01
N TRP A 77 -7.85 13.17 -9.84
CA TRP A 77 -8.37 12.90 -11.18
C TRP A 77 -9.82 12.38 -11.13
N LEU A 78 -10.14 11.46 -10.21
CA LEU A 78 -11.50 10.98 -10.01
C LEU A 78 -12.46 12.10 -9.60
N LEU A 79 -12.07 12.98 -8.67
CA LEU A 79 -12.89 14.10 -8.24
C LEU A 79 -13.21 15.05 -9.39
N ILE A 80 -12.20 15.39 -10.22
CA ILE A 80 -12.40 16.20 -11.43
C ILE A 80 -13.37 15.52 -12.39
N GLY A 81 -13.22 14.22 -12.62
CA GLY A 81 -14.13 13.44 -13.46
C GLY A 81 -15.57 13.47 -12.95
N ILE A 82 -15.78 13.29 -11.64
CA ILE A 82 -17.10 13.36 -11.01
C ILE A 82 -17.71 14.76 -11.15
N ILE A 83 -16.93 15.82 -10.93
CA ILE A 83 -17.40 17.20 -11.12
C ILE A 83 -17.80 17.43 -12.57
N PHE A 84 -16.95 17.05 -13.52
CA PHE A 84 -17.23 17.18 -14.95
C PHE A 84 -18.54 16.47 -15.35
N LEU A 85 -18.74 15.24 -14.90
CA LEU A 85 -19.98 14.49 -15.16
C LEU A 85 -21.24 15.15 -14.57
N ASN A 86 -21.12 15.85 -13.45
CA ASN A 86 -22.22 16.59 -12.85
C ASN A 86 -22.48 17.95 -13.51
N VAL A 87 -21.47 18.55 -14.15
CA VAL A 87 -21.58 19.86 -14.84
C VAL A 87 -22.05 19.71 -16.28
N VAL A 88 -21.68 18.61 -16.95
CA VAL A 88 -22.06 18.34 -18.36
C VAL A 88 -23.42 17.63 -18.47
N LYS A 89 -23.95 17.10 -17.36
CA LYS A 89 -25.36 16.74 -17.24
C LYS A 89 -26.24 17.98 -17.17
#